data_AF-A0A9P9TKV8-F1
#
_entry.id   AF-A0A9P9TKV8-F1
#
_cell.length_a   1.000
_cell.length_b   1.000
_cell.length_c   1.000
_cell.angle_alpha   90.00
_cell.angle_beta   90.00
_cell.angle_gamma   90.00
#
_symmetry.space_group_name_H-M   'P 1'
#
loop_
_entity.id
_entity.type
_entity.pdbx_description
1 polymer ?
#
loop_
_entity_poly.entity_id
_entity_poly.type
_entity_poly.pdbx_seq_one_letter_code
_entity_poly.pdbx_strand_id
1 'polypeptide(L)'
;MRTTPSKTCGDATLVIAPLAVSKRSAASSTPAFQHRDPEKDEQPVHLECDISSLALGFVPFPFTAGYTMDNPAARRFSSSTEERVGLLGAIAKTQRYGSVADAAQIEGLLGQEGDGEGSHTTAGFEAKLLAKYSLPLMVTYLLQYSFSLVTLFVVGHIGTDELGAVSLATMTANITGLAVYEGLATSLDTLCAQAYGSGRKEMVGLHLQRMVLFMLLVTLPIGAIWLSSGWILAALVPEKALAHLAGRYLSILLAGAPGYAIFEAGKRFTQAQGLFNASLFVLIIATPINILLNYVFVFILNWDLEGAALATVLSHNLLPFLLWIYVYFINPQSLQCWAGFTRDAFKHWGPMAKLAVPGIIMVETEWLAFDILTFSTSYLSTAHLAAQSIVMSLAVAIYHVPFSVGVAVSTRLGNLIGAGSLTAARTATRTYVLTFLIIGAVDFAFLTAARNVLPKAFTTDPEVITIVSTVLPLLAVFQFCDSTTALANAILRGLGLQAIGGWANLFVYYVIAVPLALFLCFKKDLKLVGLWAGCAVGSSCITMAEGVYMYFYDWKRAVEGARERDD
;
A
#
# COMPACT_ATOMS: atom_id res chain seq x y z
N MET A 1 7.67 82.18 -2.41
CA MET A 1 8.73 81.92 -1.41
C MET A 1 9.15 80.46 -1.61
N ARG A 2 10.40 80.06 -1.90
CA ARG A 2 11.73 80.42 -1.34
C ARG A 2 11.75 80.18 0.19
N THR A 3 12.65 79.38 0.78
CA THR A 3 13.91 78.81 0.25
C THR A 3 14.40 77.60 1.06
N THR A 4 15.02 76.61 0.39
CA THR A 4 16.08 75.75 0.96
C THR A 4 17.44 76.44 0.83
N PRO A 5 18.46 76.14 1.67
CA PRO A 5 19.51 75.16 1.30
C PRO A 5 20.00 74.35 2.55
N SER A 6 21.06 73.52 2.59
CA SER A 6 22.10 73.02 1.66
C SER A 6 22.33 71.50 1.96
N LYS A 7 22.81 70.60 1.08
CA LYS A 7 24.15 70.44 0.45
C LYS A 7 25.32 70.52 1.47
N THR A 8 26.37 69.69 1.42
CA THR A 8 27.09 69.02 0.29
C THR A 8 27.16 67.47 0.38
N CYS A 9 27.49 66.64 -0.63
CA CYS A 9 28.21 66.71 -1.94
C CYS A 9 29.64 66.12 -1.92
N GLY A 10 30.06 65.48 -3.03
CA GLY A 10 31.27 64.66 -3.18
C GLY A 10 30.99 63.34 -3.94
N ASP A 11 30.50 63.35 -5.19
CA ASP A 11 31.20 63.60 -6.48
C ASP A 11 31.93 62.33 -7.01
N ALA A 12 31.55 61.70 -8.15
CA ALA A 12 31.65 62.10 -9.59
C ALA A 12 32.91 61.46 -10.25
N THR A 13 33.10 61.21 -11.56
CA THR A 13 32.41 61.34 -12.89
C THR A 13 33.25 60.48 -13.90
N LEU A 14 32.90 60.06 -15.13
CA LEU A 14 31.71 59.95 -16.02
C LEU A 14 32.20 59.24 -17.35
N VAL A 15 31.33 58.84 -18.30
CA VAL A 15 31.41 59.11 -19.79
C VAL A 15 30.88 58.00 -20.73
N ILE A 16 29.67 58.22 -21.26
CA ILE A 16 29.20 58.15 -22.68
C ILE A 16 29.58 56.96 -23.61
N ALA A 17 28.56 56.28 -24.17
CA ALA A 17 28.39 56.01 -25.63
C ALA A 17 26.99 55.41 -25.99
N PRO A 18 26.20 56.01 -26.91
CA PRO A 18 24.97 55.39 -27.45
C PRO A 18 24.84 55.37 -29.00
N LEU A 19 23.83 54.63 -29.49
CA LEU A 19 23.20 54.64 -30.83
C LEU A 19 23.93 54.04 -32.05
N ALA A 20 23.25 53.08 -32.71
CA ALA A 20 23.21 52.91 -34.16
C ALA A 20 21.90 52.21 -34.61
N VAL A 21 21.22 52.72 -35.66
CA VAL A 21 20.02 52.11 -36.27
C VAL A 21 20.01 52.37 -37.79
N SER A 22 19.95 51.33 -38.63
CA SER A 22 19.76 51.41 -40.09
C SER A 22 19.58 50.01 -40.70
N LYS A 23 18.79 49.71 -41.75
CA LYS A 23 17.61 50.33 -42.39
C LYS A 23 16.94 49.26 -43.29
N ARG A 24 15.61 49.37 -43.47
CA ARG A 24 14.80 49.00 -44.66
C ARG A 24 15.26 47.84 -45.58
N SER A 25 14.35 46.88 -45.80
CA SER A 25 13.59 46.89 -47.07
C SER A 25 12.25 46.19 -46.91
N ALA A 26 11.30 46.47 -47.80
CA ALA A 26 10.03 45.76 -47.94
C ALA A 26 9.82 45.46 -49.42
N ALA A 27 9.44 44.22 -49.75
CA ALA A 27 9.08 43.80 -51.09
C ALA A 27 7.90 42.82 -51.02
N SER A 28 6.90 43.06 -51.87
CA SER A 28 5.66 42.30 -51.93
C SER A 28 5.75 41.07 -52.82
N SER A 29 5.11 39.97 -52.44
CA SER A 29 4.24 39.21 -53.36
C SER A 29 3.40 38.16 -52.64
N THR A 30 2.08 38.30 -52.74
CA THR A 30 1.17 37.15 -52.92
C THR A 30 1.10 36.86 -54.43
N PRO A 31 0.83 35.62 -54.85
CA PRO A 31 -0.56 35.29 -55.19
C PRO A 31 -0.99 33.88 -54.76
N ALA A 32 -2.26 33.57 -55.01
CA ALA A 32 -2.86 32.24 -54.81
C ALA A 32 -3.10 31.52 -56.15
N PHE A 33 -3.56 30.27 -56.07
CA PHE A 33 -4.02 29.39 -57.17
C PHE A 33 -2.99 28.96 -58.23
N GLN A 34 -2.76 27.64 -58.36
CA GLN A 34 -3.45 26.85 -59.39
C GLN A 34 -3.34 25.33 -59.16
N HIS A 35 -4.32 24.58 -59.66
CA HIS A 35 -4.23 23.12 -59.86
C HIS A 35 -3.25 22.79 -60.99
N ARG A 36 -2.46 21.72 -60.82
CA ARG A 36 -2.19 20.77 -61.91
C ARG A 36 -1.53 19.48 -61.41
N ASP A 37 -2.12 18.35 -61.77
CA ASP A 37 -1.43 17.07 -61.90
C ASP A 37 -0.44 17.13 -63.08
N PRO A 38 0.56 16.24 -63.12
CA PRO A 38 0.41 15.12 -64.05
C PRO A 38 0.85 13.74 -63.50
N GLU A 39 0.43 12.69 -64.20
CA GLU A 39 0.90 11.31 -64.00
C GLU A 39 2.40 11.12 -64.33
N LYS A 40 2.95 10.01 -63.80
CA LYS A 40 4.21 9.32 -64.20
C LYS A 40 5.49 10.10 -63.83
N ASP A 41 6.49 9.46 -63.20
CA ASP A 41 6.99 8.10 -63.54
C ASP A 41 7.43 7.21 -62.35
N GLU A 42 7.70 5.94 -62.70
CA GLU A 42 8.57 4.94 -62.06
C GLU A 42 8.32 4.36 -60.63
N GLN A 43 7.59 3.23 -60.65
CA GLN A 43 7.88 1.93 -60.01
C GLN A 43 7.73 1.71 -58.47
N PRO A 44 7.28 0.50 -58.04
CA PRO A 44 6.98 0.21 -56.64
C PRO A 44 8.12 -0.51 -55.90
N VAL A 45 8.53 0.03 -54.75
CA VAL A 45 9.28 -0.75 -53.75
C VAL A 45 8.28 -1.51 -52.87
N HIS A 46 8.14 -2.82 -53.12
CA HIS A 46 7.53 -3.71 -52.14
C HIS A 46 8.41 -3.76 -50.90
N LEU A 47 7.87 -3.37 -49.75
CA LEU A 47 8.43 -3.69 -48.45
C LEU A 47 7.47 -4.63 -47.72
N GLU A 48 7.74 -5.92 -47.80
CA GLU A 48 7.03 -6.93 -47.01
C GLU A 48 7.43 -6.77 -45.53
N CYS A 49 6.54 -6.22 -44.72
CA CYS A 49 6.71 -6.24 -43.27
C CYS A 49 6.52 -7.66 -42.75
N ASP A 50 7.62 -8.41 -42.67
CA ASP A 50 7.66 -9.77 -42.15
C ASP A 50 7.27 -9.79 -40.65
N ILE A 51 6.12 -10.41 -40.37
CA ILE A 51 5.50 -10.50 -39.03
C ILE A 51 6.26 -11.52 -38.13
N SER A 52 7.26 -12.22 -38.66
CA SER A 52 8.04 -13.26 -37.95
C SER A 52 8.95 -12.76 -36.82
N SER A 53 9.09 -11.45 -36.61
CA SER A 53 10.07 -10.86 -35.67
C SER A 53 9.54 -10.56 -34.26
N LEU A 54 8.23 -10.67 -34.00
CA LEU A 54 7.61 -10.41 -32.69
C LEU A 54 7.30 -11.68 -31.86
N ALA A 55 8.00 -12.78 -32.13
CA ALA A 55 7.91 -14.00 -31.34
C ALA A 55 8.53 -13.82 -29.95
N LEU A 56 7.67 -13.71 -28.92
CA LEU A 56 8.06 -13.62 -27.51
C LEU A 56 8.97 -14.79 -27.11
N GLY A 57 10.25 -14.48 -26.82
CA GLY A 57 11.24 -15.45 -26.38
C GLY A 57 10.92 -15.99 -24.98
N PHE A 58 10.33 -17.19 -24.92
CA PHE A 58 10.21 -17.96 -23.69
C PHE A 58 11.60 -18.21 -23.09
N VAL A 59 11.88 -17.60 -21.93
CA VAL A 59 13.09 -17.91 -21.14
C VAL A 59 12.78 -19.15 -20.28
N PRO A 60 13.45 -20.30 -20.48
CA PRO A 60 13.18 -21.51 -19.72
C PRO A 60 13.83 -21.47 -18.33
N PHE A 61 13.12 -21.97 -17.32
CA PHE A 61 13.64 -22.13 -15.97
C PHE A 61 14.78 -23.17 -15.93
N PRO A 62 15.94 -22.87 -15.30
CA PRO A 62 16.95 -23.87 -15.01
C PRO A 62 16.57 -24.69 -13.77
N PHE A 63 16.05 -25.89 -13.99
CA PHE A 63 16.05 -26.97 -13.00
C PHE A 63 16.80 -28.18 -13.59
N THR A 64 17.29 -29.07 -12.73
CA THR A 64 18.06 -30.29 -13.06
C THR A 64 19.45 -30.07 -13.70
N ALA A 65 20.44 -29.88 -12.82
CA ALA A 65 21.78 -30.44 -13.00
C ALA A 65 22.22 -30.99 -11.64
N GLY A 66 22.56 -32.27 -11.57
CA GLY A 66 22.89 -32.93 -10.29
C GLY A 66 24.35 -32.73 -9.89
N TYR A 67 24.60 -32.46 -8.62
CA TYR A 67 25.90 -32.70 -7.98
C TYR A 67 25.71 -33.49 -6.70
N THR A 68 26.37 -34.65 -6.63
CA THR A 68 26.39 -35.52 -5.46
C THR A 68 27.34 -34.96 -4.41
N MET A 69 26.87 -34.81 -3.17
CA MET A 69 27.77 -34.74 -2.00
C MET A 69 27.72 -36.07 -1.27
N ASP A 70 28.87 -36.73 -1.20
CA ASP A 70 29.06 -37.92 -0.38
C ASP A 70 28.91 -37.57 1.11
N ASN A 71 28.06 -38.30 1.83
CA ASN A 71 27.96 -38.24 3.28
C ASN A 71 28.18 -39.65 3.87
N PRO A 72 29.33 -39.92 4.52
CA PRO A 72 29.74 -41.27 4.92
C PRO A 72 29.05 -41.75 6.21
N ALA A 73 27.72 -41.77 6.23
CA ALA A 73 26.89 -42.09 7.40
C ALA A 73 25.80 -43.17 7.16
N ALA A 74 25.98 -44.06 6.17
CA ALA A 74 25.02 -45.10 5.82
C ALA A 74 25.53 -46.52 6.05
N ARG A 75 25.25 -47.11 7.23
CA ARG A 75 25.36 -48.57 7.45
C ARG A 75 24.18 -49.12 8.26
N ARG A 76 23.34 -49.89 7.56
CA ARG A 76 22.42 -50.94 8.06
C ARG A 76 21.45 -50.54 9.20
N PHE A 77 20.18 -50.38 8.85
CA PHE A 77 19.14 -51.28 9.39
C PHE A 77 18.02 -51.47 8.36
N SER A 78 17.53 -52.71 8.24
CA SER A 78 16.47 -53.09 7.28
C SER A 78 15.09 -52.93 7.92
N SER A 79 14.23 -52.13 7.31
CA SER A 79 12.78 -52.05 7.58
C SER A 79 12.07 -51.48 6.35
N SER A 80 10.82 -51.90 6.13
CA SER A 80 10.05 -51.68 4.90
C SER A 80 9.78 -50.19 4.64
N THR A 81 9.97 -49.71 3.40
CA THR A 81 9.66 -48.31 3.06
C THR A 81 8.18 -47.97 3.27
N GLU A 82 7.27 -48.92 3.05
CA GLU A 82 5.83 -48.75 3.23
C GLU A 82 5.43 -48.48 4.69
N GLU A 83 6.08 -49.14 5.66
CA GLU A 83 5.85 -48.86 7.09
C GLU A 83 6.25 -47.43 7.46
N ARG A 84 7.33 -46.89 6.87
CA ARG A 84 7.74 -45.49 7.14
C ARG A 84 6.75 -44.47 6.57
N VAL A 85 6.17 -44.73 5.40
CA VAL A 85 5.12 -43.87 4.82
C VAL A 85 3.85 -43.94 5.67
N GLY A 86 3.48 -45.14 6.14
CA GLY A 86 2.38 -45.31 7.10
C GLY A 86 2.62 -44.58 8.42
N LEU A 87 3.81 -44.73 9.03
CA LEU A 87 4.12 -44.10 10.33
C LEU A 87 4.24 -42.58 10.23
N LEU A 88 4.87 -42.03 9.18
CA LEU A 88 4.94 -40.58 8.98
C LEU A 88 3.56 -39.98 8.68
N GLY A 89 2.72 -40.67 7.89
CA GLY A 89 1.33 -40.29 7.67
C GLY A 89 0.47 -40.35 8.94
N ALA A 90 0.76 -41.27 9.86
CA ALA A 90 0.11 -41.35 11.17
C ALA A 90 0.60 -40.26 12.14
N ILE A 91 1.91 -39.98 12.18
CA ILE A 91 2.51 -38.94 13.03
C ILE A 91 2.01 -37.55 12.60
N ALA A 92 1.99 -37.26 11.29
CA ALA A 92 1.42 -36.03 10.76
C ALA A 92 -0.07 -35.86 11.12
N LYS A 93 -0.85 -36.94 11.14
CA LYS A 93 -2.25 -36.94 11.62
C LYS A 93 -2.41 -36.87 13.14
N THR A 94 -1.32 -36.99 13.91
CA THR A 94 -1.35 -36.99 15.39
C THR A 94 -0.89 -35.66 15.99
N GLN A 95 -0.34 -34.75 15.19
CA GLN A 95 0.02 -33.40 15.62
C GLN A 95 -1.24 -32.59 15.94
N ARG A 96 -1.53 -32.38 17.23
CA ARG A 96 -2.74 -31.66 17.67
C ARG A 96 -2.61 -30.17 17.35
N TYR A 97 -3.73 -29.55 16.98
CA TYR A 97 -3.83 -28.10 16.92
C TYR A 97 -3.46 -27.48 18.27
N GLY A 98 -2.60 -26.46 18.26
CA GLY A 98 -2.03 -25.85 19.48
C GLY A 98 -0.90 -26.64 20.16
N SER A 99 -0.63 -27.90 19.79
CA SER A 99 0.59 -28.59 20.25
C SER A 99 1.76 -28.26 19.32
N VAL A 100 2.32 -27.06 19.50
CA VAL A 100 3.62 -26.70 18.92
C VAL A 100 4.65 -27.70 19.45
N ALA A 101 5.28 -28.46 18.55
CA ALA A 101 6.10 -29.63 18.91
C ALA A 101 7.47 -29.29 19.56
N ASP A 102 7.82 -28.00 19.61
CA ASP A 102 9.07 -27.48 20.14
C ASP A 102 8.77 -26.45 21.25
N ALA A 103 9.19 -26.78 22.47
CA ALA A 103 9.03 -25.91 23.64
C ALA A 103 9.76 -24.57 23.45
N ALA A 104 10.94 -24.56 22.81
CA ALA A 104 11.70 -23.34 22.56
C ALA A 104 10.96 -22.40 21.59
N GLN A 105 10.12 -22.94 20.69
CA GLN A 105 9.25 -22.12 19.83
C GLN A 105 8.05 -21.54 20.62
N ILE A 106 7.50 -22.26 21.59
CA ILE A 106 6.48 -21.72 22.51
C ILE A 106 7.10 -20.60 23.38
N GLU A 107 8.31 -20.81 23.89
CA GLU A 107 9.04 -19.85 24.73
C GLU A 107 9.44 -18.60 23.96
N GLY A 108 9.97 -18.76 22.73
CA GLY A 108 10.27 -17.66 21.83
C GLY A 108 9.04 -16.88 21.36
N LEU A 109 7.87 -17.54 21.30
CA LEU A 109 6.60 -16.86 21.08
C LEU A 109 6.13 -16.13 22.34
N LEU A 110 6.03 -16.76 23.50
CA LEU A 110 5.35 -16.19 24.67
C LEU A 110 6.22 -15.29 25.54
N GLY A 111 7.55 -15.45 25.49
CA GLY A 111 8.52 -14.64 26.23
C GLY A 111 8.57 -14.99 27.71
N GLN A 112 9.29 -16.07 28.05
CA GLN A 112 9.46 -16.48 29.45
C GLN A 112 10.35 -15.51 30.25
N GLU A 113 9.75 -14.95 31.30
CA GLU A 113 10.36 -14.77 32.62
C GLU A 113 9.29 -15.17 33.65
N GLY A 114 9.30 -16.42 34.12
CA GLY A 114 8.31 -16.93 35.08
C GLY A 114 8.34 -18.45 35.27
N ASP A 115 8.57 -18.91 36.50
CA ASP A 115 8.61 -20.32 36.87
C ASP A 115 7.21 -20.96 36.99
N GLY A 116 7.00 -22.09 36.32
CA GLY A 116 5.97 -23.08 36.68
C GLY A 116 4.52 -22.81 36.24
N GLU A 117 3.87 -23.86 35.72
CA GLU A 117 2.40 -24.02 35.58
C GLU A 117 1.59 -22.82 35.05
N GLY A 118 1.98 -22.29 33.89
CA GLY A 118 1.11 -21.40 33.10
C GLY A 118 1.88 -20.67 32.02
N SER A 119 1.56 -20.93 30.75
CA SER A 119 2.26 -20.27 29.63
C SER A 119 1.69 -18.87 29.40
N HIS A 120 2.14 -17.93 30.24
CA HIS A 120 1.73 -16.53 30.25
C HIS A 120 2.70 -15.63 29.48
N THR A 121 2.19 -14.54 28.91
CA THR A 121 3.01 -13.45 28.38
C THR A 121 2.77 -12.17 29.19
N THR A 122 3.80 -11.33 29.29
CA THR A 122 3.80 -10.12 30.14
C THR A 122 3.60 -8.86 29.31
N ALA A 123 2.84 -7.89 29.83
CA ALA A 123 2.48 -6.67 29.09
C ALA A 123 3.70 -5.89 28.56
N GLY A 124 4.80 -5.83 29.33
CA GLY A 124 6.05 -5.21 28.90
C GLY A 124 6.78 -5.97 27.78
N PHE A 125 6.67 -7.30 27.73
CA PHE A 125 7.19 -8.10 26.61
C PHE A 125 6.39 -7.83 25.33
N GLU A 126 5.07 -7.87 25.40
CA GLU A 126 4.19 -7.55 24.27
C GLU A 126 4.41 -6.13 23.74
N ALA A 127 4.56 -5.13 24.61
CA ALA A 127 4.86 -3.76 24.19
C ALA A 127 6.23 -3.64 23.48
N LYS A 128 7.27 -4.29 24.04
CA LYS A 128 8.63 -4.32 23.46
C LYS A 128 8.67 -5.06 22.13
N LEU A 129 7.93 -6.16 22.01
CA LEU A 129 7.82 -6.96 20.80
C LEU A 129 7.05 -6.21 19.71
N LEU A 130 5.92 -5.59 20.05
CA LEU A 130 5.13 -4.77 19.14
C LEU A 130 5.93 -3.57 18.63
N ALA A 131 6.69 -2.88 19.49
CA ALA A 131 7.58 -1.80 19.06
C ALA A 131 8.68 -2.29 18.09
N LYS A 132 9.31 -3.44 18.38
CA LYS A 132 10.30 -4.08 17.51
C LYS A 132 9.73 -4.45 16.13
N TYR A 133 8.46 -4.85 16.06
CA TYR A 133 7.78 -5.21 14.81
C TYR A 133 7.24 -3.99 14.04
N SER A 134 6.77 -2.96 14.76
CA SER A 134 6.10 -1.80 14.16
C SER A 134 7.09 -0.80 13.55
N LEU A 135 8.23 -0.53 14.21
CA LEU A 135 9.20 0.45 13.72
C LEU A 135 9.72 0.13 12.28
N PRO A 136 10.07 -1.13 11.94
CA PRO A 136 10.42 -1.47 10.56
C PRO A 136 9.26 -1.34 9.57
N LEU A 137 8.02 -1.59 10.01
CA LEU A 137 6.83 -1.43 9.16
C LEU A 137 6.50 0.04 8.88
N MET A 138 6.61 0.92 9.88
CA MET A 138 6.40 2.36 9.69
C MET A 138 7.32 2.91 8.59
N VAL A 139 8.60 2.54 8.61
CA VAL A 139 9.56 2.91 7.56
C VAL A 139 9.29 2.15 6.25
N THR A 140 8.86 0.88 6.29
CA THR A 140 8.41 0.13 5.10
C THR A 140 7.32 0.88 4.36
N TYR A 141 6.19 1.20 5.01
CA TYR A 141 5.06 1.83 4.33
C TYR A 141 5.36 3.27 3.90
N LEU A 142 6.11 4.05 4.69
CA LEU A 142 6.55 5.39 4.26
C LEU A 142 7.47 5.35 3.02
N LEU A 143 8.38 4.37 2.92
CA LEU A 143 9.19 4.16 1.72
C LEU A 143 8.35 3.67 0.53
N GLN A 144 7.35 2.81 0.75
CA GLN A 144 6.44 2.35 -0.30
C GLN A 144 5.58 3.50 -0.85
N TYR A 145 5.02 4.35 0.02
CA TYR A 145 4.30 5.56 -0.35
C TYR A 145 5.18 6.57 -1.10
N SER A 146 6.49 6.62 -0.78
CA SER A 146 7.42 7.53 -1.45
C SER A 146 7.58 7.27 -2.96
N PHE A 147 7.30 6.07 -3.47
CA PHE A 147 7.34 5.78 -4.91
C PHE A 147 6.33 6.64 -5.67
N SER A 148 5.09 6.73 -5.17
CA SER A 148 4.04 7.57 -5.76
C SER A 148 4.40 9.06 -5.67
N LEU A 149 4.98 9.50 -4.55
CA LEU A 149 5.45 10.89 -4.40
C LEU A 149 6.58 11.23 -5.39
N VAL A 150 7.58 10.36 -5.54
CA VAL A 150 8.69 10.54 -6.49
C VAL A 150 8.18 10.67 -7.91
N THR A 151 7.26 9.80 -8.33
CA THR A 151 6.66 9.86 -9.67
C THR A 151 5.83 11.13 -9.87
N LEU A 152 5.02 11.56 -8.89
CA LEU A 152 4.29 12.83 -8.95
C LEU A 152 5.22 14.05 -9.01
N PHE A 153 6.30 14.07 -8.22
CA PHE A 153 7.29 15.16 -8.28
C PHE A 153 8.00 15.24 -9.64
N VAL A 154 8.40 14.11 -10.21
CA VAL A 154 9.08 14.07 -11.51
C VAL A 154 8.12 14.49 -12.64
N VAL A 155 6.90 13.95 -12.66
CA VAL A 155 5.89 14.31 -13.68
C VAL A 155 5.44 15.77 -13.57
N GLY A 156 5.40 16.33 -12.36
CA GLY A 156 5.13 17.75 -12.14
C GLY A 156 6.17 18.72 -12.70
N HIS A 157 7.32 18.24 -13.19
CA HIS A 157 8.29 19.03 -13.95
C HIS A 157 8.15 18.88 -15.48
N ILE A 158 7.29 17.96 -15.97
CA ILE A 158 6.96 17.82 -17.39
C ILE A 158 5.90 18.86 -17.77
N GLY A 159 4.77 18.86 -17.06
CA GLY A 159 3.65 19.77 -17.33
C GLY A 159 2.47 19.59 -16.38
N THR A 160 1.51 20.50 -16.45
CA THR A 160 0.29 20.50 -15.63
C THR A 160 -0.64 19.34 -15.97
N ASP A 161 -0.70 18.99 -17.25
CA ASP A 161 -1.70 18.11 -17.83
C ASP A 161 -1.28 16.66 -17.59
N GLU A 162 0.03 16.37 -17.71
CA GLU A 162 0.66 15.12 -17.30
C GLU A 162 0.53 14.90 -15.80
N LEU A 163 0.74 15.93 -14.97
CA LEU A 163 0.58 15.84 -13.51
C LEU A 163 -0.86 15.53 -13.12
N GLY A 164 -1.84 16.23 -13.73
CA GLY A 164 -3.26 15.96 -13.51
C GLY A 164 -3.67 14.56 -13.99
N ALA A 165 -3.13 14.11 -15.13
CA ALA A 165 -3.35 12.78 -15.66
C ALA A 165 -2.76 11.67 -14.77
N VAL A 166 -1.54 11.83 -14.25
CA VAL A 166 -0.94 10.87 -13.31
C VAL A 166 -1.64 10.87 -11.96
N SER A 167 -2.09 12.03 -11.48
CA SER A 167 -2.90 12.11 -10.26
C SER A 167 -4.22 11.32 -10.41
N LEU A 168 -4.96 11.57 -11.50
CA LEU A 168 -6.18 10.83 -11.83
C LEU A 168 -5.94 9.33 -12.02
N ALA A 169 -4.85 8.96 -12.71
CA ALA A 169 -4.45 7.58 -12.93
C ALA A 169 -4.06 6.86 -11.63
N THR A 170 -3.31 7.51 -10.75
CA THR A 170 -2.85 6.95 -9.46
C THR A 170 -4.04 6.75 -8.51
N MET A 171 -4.93 7.74 -8.40
CA MET A 171 -6.18 7.61 -7.64
C MET A 171 -7.04 6.45 -8.18
N THR A 172 -7.19 6.35 -9.50
CA THR A 172 -7.91 5.22 -10.14
C THR A 172 -7.22 3.88 -9.85
N ALA A 173 -5.88 3.82 -9.91
CA ALA A 173 -5.10 2.62 -9.64
C ALA A 173 -5.20 2.17 -8.17
N ASN A 174 -5.27 3.11 -7.23
CA ASN A 174 -5.49 2.83 -5.82
C ASN A 174 -6.84 2.12 -5.62
N ILE A 175 -7.94 2.79 -5.95
CA ILE A 175 -9.33 2.32 -5.82
C ILE A 175 -9.57 0.99 -6.54
N THR A 176 -9.05 0.85 -7.77
CA THR A 176 -9.39 -0.29 -8.62
C THR A 176 -8.37 -1.41 -8.58
N GLY A 177 -7.30 -1.30 -7.79
CA GLY A 177 -6.24 -2.32 -7.79
C GLY A 177 -5.33 -2.36 -6.57
N LEU A 178 -4.65 -1.27 -6.21
CA LEU A 178 -3.62 -1.33 -5.15
C LEU A 178 -4.24 -1.58 -3.77
N ALA A 179 -5.31 -0.86 -3.41
CA ALA A 179 -6.06 -1.10 -2.18
C ALA A 179 -6.77 -2.48 -2.21
N VAL A 180 -7.20 -2.97 -3.38
CA VAL A 180 -7.72 -4.32 -3.56
C VAL A 180 -6.66 -5.38 -3.23
N TYR A 181 -5.42 -5.21 -3.70
CA TYR A 181 -4.31 -6.13 -3.38
C TYR A 181 -3.95 -6.08 -1.89
N GLU A 182 -3.87 -4.89 -1.28
CA GLU A 182 -3.63 -4.78 0.17
C GLU A 182 -4.77 -5.42 0.98
N GLY A 183 -6.02 -5.15 0.62
CA GLY A 183 -7.23 -5.74 1.20
C GLY A 183 -7.26 -7.27 1.11
N LEU A 184 -6.92 -7.84 -0.06
CA LEU A 184 -6.73 -9.28 -0.24
C LEU A 184 -5.61 -9.82 0.68
N ALA A 185 -4.46 -9.13 0.73
CA ALA A 185 -3.31 -9.52 1.53
C ALA A 185 -3.63 -9.57 3.04
N THR A 186 -4.57 -8.75 3.54
CA THR A 186 -4.98 -8.77 4.96
C THR A 186 -5.52 -10.12 5.45
N SER A 187 -5.95 -11.01 4.55
CA SER A 187 -6.35 -12.38 4.93
C SER A 187 -5.15 -13.28 5.28
N LEU A 188 -3.94 -12.94 4.82
CA LEU A 188 -2.71 -13.62 5.23
C LEU A 188 -2.28 -13.22 6.65
N ASP A 189 -2.63 -12.02 7.13
CA ASP A 189 -2.45 -11.63 8.54
C ASP A 189 -3.19 -12.59 9.49
N THR A 190 -4.29 -13.20 9.01
CA THR A 190 -4.96 -14.32 9.68
C THR A 190 -4.27 -15.65 9.35
N LEU A 191 -4.26 -16.07 8.08
CA LEU A 191 -3.95 -17.45 7.71
C LEU A 191 -2.48 -17.82 7.92
N CYS A 192 -1.54 -16.98 7.47
CA CYS A 192 -0.12 -17.24 7.65
C CYS A 192 0.28 -17.19 9.15
N ALA A 193 -0.34 -16.31 9.93
CA ALA A 193 -0.06 -16.21 11.36
C ALA A 193 -0.69 -17.38 12.17
N GLN A 194 -1.95 -17.75 11.89
CA GLN A 194 -2.60 -18.88 12.58
C GLN A 194 -1.91 -20.21 12.22
N ALA A 195 -1.50 -20.40 10.96
CA ALA A 195 -0.68 -21.53 10.53
C ALA A 195 0.72 -21.57 11.19
N TYR A 196 1.43 -20.44 11.24
CA TYR A 196 2.76 -20.36 11.89
C TYR A 196 2.67 -20.60 13.41
N GLY A 197 1.69 -19.97 14.06
CA GLY A 197 1.41 -20.11 15.49
C GLY A 197 0.99 -21.52 15.91
N SER A 198 0.25 -22.25 15.06
CA SER A 198 -0.11 -23.66 15.31
C SER A 198 1.06 -24.64 15.10
N GLY A 199 2.21 -24.14 14.61
CA GLY A 199 3.38 -24.94 14.28
C GLY A 199 3.37 -25.54 12.86
N ARG A 200 2.28 -25.38 12.09
CA ARG A 200 2.14 -25.85 10.70
C ARG A 200 2.84 -24.92 9.70
N LYS A 201 4.16 -24.72 9.89
CA LYS A 201 5.01 -23.81 9.10
C LYS A 201 4.84 -23.96 7.58
N GLU A 202 4.75 -25.19 7.07
CA GLU A 202 4.60 -25.45 5.63
C GLU A 202 3.30 -24.87 5.02
N MET A 203 2.23 -24.76 5.81
CA MET A 203 0.96 -24.17 5.37
C MET A 203 1.10 -22.68 5.06
N VAL A 204 2.03 -21.97 5.70
CA VAL A 204 2.32 -20.55 5.45
C VAL A 204 2.73 -20.31 3.99
N GLY A 205 3.60 -21.16 3.45
CA GLY A 205 3.99 -21.14 2.03
C GLY A 205 2.86 -21.55 1.09
N LEU A 206 1.99 -22.46 1.51
CA LEU A 206 0.79 -22.85 0.75
C LEU A 206 -0.24 -21.70 0.68
N HIS A 207 -0.47 -20.98 1.77
CA HIS A 207 -1.33 -19.79 1.79
C HIS A 207 -0.75 -18.66 0.93
N LEU A 208 0.57 -18.45 0.96
CA LEU A 208 1.25 -17.54 0.02
C LEU A 208 0.99 -17.93 -1.45
N GLN A 209 1.19 -19.21 -1.83
CA GLN A 209 0.96 -19.68 -3.20
C GLN A 209 -0.51 -19.52 -3.63
N ARG A 210 -1.46 -19.88 -2.75
CA ARG A 210 -2.90 -19.69 -3.00
C ARG A 210 -3.25 -18.22 -3.20
N MET A 211 -2.73 -17.32 -2.37
CA MET A 211 -3.02 -15.89 -2.48
C MET A 211 -2.39 -15.28 -3.74
N VAL A 212 -1.16 -15.62 -4.09
CA VAL A 212 -0.54 -15.16 -5.34
C VAL A 212 -1.37 -15.57 -6.56
N LEU A 213 -1.80 -16.84 -6.64
CA LEU A 213 -2.68 -17.29 -7.74
C LEU A 213 -4.04 -16.58 -7.75
N PHE A 214 -4.61 -16.31 -6.57
CA PHE A 214 -5.89 -15.61 -6.45
C PHE A 214 -5.79 -14.12 -6.82
N MET A 215 -4.74 -13.43 -6.37
CA MET A 215 -4.45 -12.05 -6.76
C MET A 215 -4.21 -11.94 -8.27
N LEU A 216 -3.43 -12.83 -8.88
CA LEU A 216 -3.20 -12.84 -10.33
C LEU A 216 -4.49 -13.09 -11.13
N LEU A 217 -5.43 -13.88 -10.60
CA LEU A 217 -6.77 -14.02 -11.18
C LEU A 217 -7.58 -12.73 -11.05
N VAL A 218 -7.50 -12.03 -9.91
CA VAL A 218 -8.13 -10.72 -9.69
C VAL A 218 -7.47 -9.61 -10.53
N THR A 219 -6.19 -9.73 -10.90
CA THR A 219 -5.53 -8.84 -11.87
C THR A 219 -6.19 -8.86 -13.25
N LEU A 220 -6.95 -9.90 -13.63
CA LEU A 220 -7.64 -9.96 -14.92
C LEU A 220 -8.78 -8.92 -15.06
N PRO A 221 -9.79 -8.86 -14.17
CA PRO A 221 -10.79 -7.78 -14.21
C PRO A 221 -10.19 -6.39 -13.94
N ILE A 222 -9.17 -6.28 -13.08
CA ILE A 222 -8.44 -5.01 -12.87
C ILE A 222 -7.80 -4.55 -14.19
N GLY A 223 -7.12 -5.45 -14.91
CA GLY A 223 -6.52 -5.18 -16.21
C GLY A 223 -7.55 -4.81 -17.28
N ALA A 224 -8.71 -5.44 -17.28
CA ALA A 224 -9.81 -5.05 -18.17
C ALA A 224 -10.30 -3.61 -17.91
N ILE A 225 -10.38 -3.19 -16.64
CA ILE A 225 -10.69 -1.81 -16.25
C ILE A 225 -9.54 -0.87 -16.66
N TRP A 226 -8.29 -1.21 -16.39
CA TRP A 226 -7.13 -0.36 -16.66
C TRP A 226 -6.86 -0.16 -18.15
N LEU A 227 -7.05 -1.18 -18.99
CA LEU A 227 -6.98 -1.07 -20.45
C LEU A 227 -8.17 -0.29 -21.04
N SER A 228 -9.35 -0.37 -20.40
CA SER A 228 -10.54 0.40 -20.80
C SER A 228 -10.58 1.82 -20.22
N SER A 229 -9.64 2.15 -19.32
CA SER A 229 -9.73 3.30 -18.43
C SER A 229 -9.81 4.64 -19.16
N GLY A 230 -9.14 4.79 -20.31
CA GLY A 230 -9.24 5.99 -21.14
C GLY A 230 -10.65 6.30 -21.64
N TRP A 231 -11.52 5.29 -21.76
CA TRP A 231 -12.94 5.47 -22.10
C TRP A 231 -13.79 5.72 -20.85
N ILE A 232 -13.51 4.98 -19.76
CA ILE A 232 -14.23 5.09 -18.48
C ILE A 232 -14.02 6.50 -17.89
N LEU A 233 -12.77 6.95 -17.80
CA LEU A 233 -12.41 8.27 -17.29
C LEU A 233 -12.96 9.39 -18.18
N ALA A 234 -13.00 9.21 -19.51
CA ALA A 234 -13.55 10.21 -20.45
C ALA A 234 -15.10 10.28 -20.42
N ALA A 235 -15.76 9.39 -19.68
CA ALA A 235 -17.19 9.46 -19.34
C ALA A 235 -17.45 10.04 -17.94
N LEU A 236 -16.46 10.01 -17.03
CA LEU A 236 -16.54 10.51 -15.66
C LEU A 236 -16.00 11.95 -15.50
N VAL A 237 -14.96 12.30 -16.25
CA VAL A 237 -14.23 13.57 -16.16
C VAL A 237 -14.57 14.44 -17.39
N PRO A 238 -14.88 15.75 -17.22
CA PRO A 238 -15.20 16.63 -18.35
C PRO A 238 -14.06 16.75 -19.38
N GLU A 239 -12.82 16.69 -18.92
CA GLU A 239 -11.62 16.88 -19.72
C GLU A 239 -11.10 15.58 -20.33
N LYS A 240 -11.56 15.29 -21.54
CA LYS A 240 -11.28 14.02 -22.22
C LYS A 240 -9.81 13.80 -22.59
N ALA A 241 -9.05 14.87 -22.86
CA ALA A 241 -7.62 14.77 -23.14
C ALA A 241 -6.86 14.21 -21.93
N LEU A 242 -7.06 14.83 -20.76
CA LEU A 242 -6.52 14.38 -19.47
C LEU A 242 -6.93 12.93 -19.15
N ALA A 243 -8.20 12.57 -19.41
CA ALA A 243 -8.71 11.23 -19.19
C ALA A 243 -8.06 10.16 -20.08
N HIS A 244 -7.84 10.46 -21.37
CA HIS A 244 -7.11 9.55 -22.27
C HIS A 244 -5.63 9.43 -21.87
N LEU A 245 -5.01 10.53 -21.42
CA LEU A 245 -3.62 10.57 -20.94
C LEU A 245 -3.45 9.72 -19.67
N ALA A 246 -4.36 9.86 -18.71
CA ALA A 246 -4.44 9.02 -17.51
C ALA A 246 -4.66 7.54 -17.85
N GLY A 247 -5.50 7.26 -18.85
CA GLY A 247 -5.75 5.90 -19.30
C GLY A 247 -4.56 5.22 -19.98
N ARG A 248 -3.71 5.99 -20.67
CA ARG A 248 -2.43 5.49 -21.21
C ARG A 248 -1.47 5.11 -20.09
N TYR A 249 -1.37 5.94 -19.04
CA TYR A 249 -0.58 5.64 -17.85
C TYR A 249 -1.04 4.35 -17.15
N LEU A 250 -2.35 4.19 -16.90
CA LEU A 250 -2.95 2.98 -16.33
C LEU A 250 -2.67 1.72 -17.17
N SER A 251 -2.77 1.84 -18.50
CA SER A 251 -2.50 0.74 -19.43
C SER A 251 -1.06 0.23 -19.35
N ILE A 252 -0.09 1.13 -19.14
CA ILE A 252 1.31 0.76 -18.91
C ILE A 252 1.50 0.20 -17.49
N LEU A 253 0.91 0.84 -16.48
CA LEU A 253 1.01 0.46 -15.07
C LEU A 253 0.54 -0.97 -14.79
N LEU A 254 -0.37 -1.51 -15.62
CA LEU A 254 -0.84 -2.90 -15.56
C LEU A 254 0.31 -3.92 -15.57
N ALA A 255 1.40 -3.66 -16.30
CA ALA A 255 2.58 -4.52 -16.31
C ALA A 255 3.32 -4.57 -14.94
N GLY A 256 3.08 -3.59 -14.06
CA GLY A 256 3.60 -3.54 -12.69
C GLY A 256 2.69 -4.21 -11.64
N ALA A 257 1.40 -4.38 -11.95
CA ALA A 257 0.41 -4.89 -11.00
C ALA A 257 0.70 -6.32 -10.47
N PRO A 258 1.14 -7.30 -11.30
CA PRO A 258 1.57 -8.61 -10.81
C PRO A 258 2.71 -8.54 -9.79
N GLY A 259 3.72 -7.69 -10.04
CA GLY A 259 4.88 -7.51 -9.17
C GLY A 259 4.48 -6.96 -7.79
N TYR A 260 3.64 -5.93 -7.77
CA TYR A 260 3.09 -5.36 -6.54
C TYR A 260 2.27 -6.40 -5.75
N ALA A 261 1.37 -7.14 -6.42
CA ALA A 261 0.55 -8.16 -5.76
C ALA A 261 1.39 -9.30 -5.14
N ILE A 262 2.39 -9.80 -5.86
CA ILE A 262 3.32 -10.82 -5.34
C ILE A 262 4.12 -10.27 -4.15
N PHE A 263 4.51 -8.99 -4.18
CA PHE A 263 5.19 -8.35 -3.05
C PHE A 263 4.28 -8.21 -1.83
N GLU A 264 3.01 -7.79 -1.96
CA GLU A 264 2.08 -7.72 -0.83
C GLU A 264 1.90 -9.08 -0.15
N ALA A 265 1.66 -10.14 -0.93
CA ALA A 265 1.54 -11.48 -0.39
C ALA A 265 2.84 -11.97 0.27
N GLY A 266 3.99 -11.73 -0.38
CA GLY A 266 5.31 -12.07 0.13
C GLY A 266 5.69 -11.33 1.41
N LYS A 267 5.31 -10.04 1.54
CA LYS A 267 5.48 -9.26 2.78
C LYS A 267 4.80 -9.99 3.93
N ARG A 268 3.52 -10.36 3.78
CA ARG A 268 2.77 -11.03 4.87
C ARG A 268 3.35 -12.42 5.21
N PHE A 269 3.87 -13.16 4.24
CA PHE A 269 4.62 -14.41 4.47
C PHE A 269 5.87 -14.21 5.37
N THR A 270 6.63 -13.11 5.19
CA THR A 270 7.76 -12.81 6.09
C THR A 270 7.31 -12.25 7.45
N GLN A 271 6.25 -11.45 7.48
CA GLN A 271 5.74 -10.81 8.69
C GLN A 271 5.15 -11.83 9.67
N ALA A 272 4.41 -12.83 9.18
CA ALA A 272 3.86 -13.94 9.99
C ALA A 272 4.92 -14.64 10.85
N GLN A 273 6.13 -14.79 10.29
CA GLN A 273 7.30 -15.41 10.94
C GLN A 273 8.08 -14.46 11.87
N GLY A 274 7.62 -13.22 12.04
CA GLY A 274 8.33 -12.19 12.81
C GLY A 274 9.42 -11.43 12.06
N LEU A 275 9.58 -11.64 10.74
CA LEU A 275 10.67 -11.07 9.93
C LEU A 275 10.32 -9.70 9.31
N PHE A 276 9.76 -8.80 10.12
CA PHE A 276 9.31 -7.46 9.71
C PHE A 276 10.39 -6.57 9.07
N ASN A 277 11.68 -6.89 9.27
CA ASN A 277 12.79 -6.19 8.60
C ASN A 277 12.93 -6.53 7.10
N ALA A 278 12.37 -7.65 6.63
CA ALA A 278 12.56 -8.11 5.25
C ALA A 278 12.05 -7.11 4.21
N SER A 279 10.84 -6.60 4.41
CA SER A 279 10.23 -5.57 3.55
C SER A 279 10.98 -4.24 3.60
N LEU A 280 11.53 -3.88 4.77
CA LEU A 280 12.33 -2.67 4.94
C LEU A 280 13.64 -2.74 4.15
N PHE A 281 14.38 -3.84 4.23
CA PHE A 281 15.62 -4.00 3.44
C PHE A 281 15.36 -3.95 1.93
N VAL A 282 14.27 -4.57 1.47
CA VAL A 282 13.85 -4.49 0.06
C VAL A 282 13.59 -3.04 -0.37
N LEU A 283 12.83 -2.27 0.42
CA LEU A 283 12.49 -0.90 0.05
C LEU A 283 13.66 0.09 0.20
N ILE A 284 14.56 -0.09 1.16
CA ILE A 284 15.80 0.71 1.25
C ILE A 284 16.65 0.57 -0.02
N ILE A 285 16.63 -0.59 -0.68
CA ILE A 285 17.30 -0.83 -1.96
C ILE A 285 16.46 -0.33 -3.14
N ALA A 286 15.14 -0.55 -3.11
CA ALA A 286 14.26 -0.24 -4.23
C ALA A 286 13.92 1.26 -4.36
N THR A 287 13.82 2.05 -3.28
CA THR A 287 13.50 3.48 -3.36
C THR A 287 14.56 4.28 -4.13
N PRO A 288 15.88 4.14 -3.89
CA PRO A 288 16.90 4.82 -4.70
C PRO A 288 16.87 4.39 -6.17
N ILE A 289 16.53 3.13 -6.45
CA ILE A 289 16.38 2.61 -7.82
C ILE A 289 15.14 3.22 -8.49
N ASN A 290 14.02 3.34 -7.79
CA ASN A 290 12.81 4.01 -8.29
C ASN A 290 13.06 5.48 -8.62
N ILE A 291 13.80 6.21 -7.76
CA ILE A 291 14.22 7.60 -8.02
C ILE A 291 15.11 7.68 -9.26
N LEU A 292 16.11 6.79 -9.37
CA LEU A 292 17.02 6.76 -10.52
C LEU A 292 16.27 6.42 -11.82
N LEU A 293 15.36 5.45 -11.81
CA LEU A 293 14.58 5.06 -12.99
C LEU A 293 13.66 6.19 -13.46
N ASN A 294 12.94 6.86 -12.55
CA ASN A 294 12.12 8.03 -12.89
C ASN A 294 13.01 9.14 -13.50
N TYR A 295 14.15 9.46 -12.87
CA TYR A 295 15.07 10.49 -13.36
C TYR A 295 15.64 10.17 -14.76
N VAL A 296 16.08 8.93 -14.98
CA VAL A 296 16.66 8.50 -16.27
C VAL A 296 15.60 8.47 -17.37
N PHE A 297 14.46 7.83 -17.14
CA PHE A 297 13.44 7.66 -18.18
C PHE A 297 12.75 8.98 -18.56
N VAL A 298 12.52 9.87 -17.59
CA VAL A 298 11.92 11.17 -17.87
C VAL A 298 12.95 12.16 -18.41
N PHE A 299 14.00 12.50 -17.65
CA PHE A 299 14.87 13.64 -18.01
C PHE A 299 16.06 13.29 -18.93
N ILE A 300 16.51 12.04 -18.99
CA ILE A 300 17.63 11.64 -19.87
C ILE A 300 17.12 11.06 -21.19
N LEU A 301 16.13 10.15 -21.12
CA LEU A 301 15.58 9.49 -22.31
C LEU A 301 14.43 10.27 -22.95
N ASN A 302 13.85 11.26 -22.25
CA ASN A 302 12.73 12.08 -22.74
C ASN A 302 11.54 11.20 -23.18
N TRP A 303 11.17 10.23 -22.33
CA TRP A 303 9.98 9.38 -22.49
C TRP A 303 8.77 9.91 -21.71
N ASP A 304 8.91 11.08 -21.07
CA ASP A 304 7.86 11.82 -20.36
C ASP A 304 6.97 10.92 -19.48
N LEU A 305 5.65 11.01 -19.68
CA LEU A 305 4.64 10.22 -18.97
C LEU A 305 4.87 8.70 -19.05
N GLU A 306 5.32 8.21 -20.20
CA GLU A 306 5.53 6.78 -20.43
C GLU A 306 6.79 6.30 -19.69
N GLY A 307 7.81 7.15 -19.62
CA GLY A 307 8.99 6.94 -18.78
C GLY A 307 8.63 6.86 -17.29
N ALA A 308 7.79 7.77 -16.80
CA ALA A 308 7.28 7.74 -15.43
C ALA A 308 6.48 6.46 -15.11
N ALA A 309 5.62 6.02 -16.04
CA ALA A 309 4.86 4.77 -15.90
C ALA A 309 5.79 3.54 -15.88
N LEU A 310 6.75 3.46 -16.82
CA LEU A 310 7.72 2.36 -16.92
C LEU A 310 8.65 2.29 -15.71
N ALA A 311 9.05 3.43 -15.14
CA ALA A 311 9.84 3.47 -13.91
C ALA A 311 9.09 2.80 -12.75
N THR A 312 7.80 3.08 -12.59
CA THR A 312 6.93 2.45 -11.59
C THR A 312 6.73 0.95 -11.88
N VAL A 313 6.50 0.56 -13.13
CA VAL A 313 6.37 -0.86 -13.55
C VAL A 313 7.61 -1.68 -13.20
N LEU A 314 8.81 -1.20 -13.54
CA LEU A 314 10.06 -1.88 -13.20
C LEU A 314 10.27 -1.91 -11.68
N SER A 315 9.96 -0.82 -10.98
CA SER A 315 10.06 -0.75 -9.51
C SER A 315 9.16 -1.79 -8.83
N HIS A 316 7.89 -1.90 -9.22
CA HIS A 316 6.96 -2.89 -8.66
C HIS A 316 7.36 -4.34 -8.94
N ASN A 317 7.92 -4.65 -10.11
CA ASN A 317 8.42 -5.99 -10.43
C ASN A 317 9.76 -6.32 -9.75
N LEU A 318 10.55 -5.32 -9.37
CA LEU A 318 11.79 -5.49 -8.61
C LEU A 318 11.54 -5.88 -7.15
N LEU A 319 10.48 -5.37 -6.52
CA LEU A 319 10.13 -5.64 -5.11
C LEU A 319 10.03 -7.14 -4.75
N PRO A 320 9.25 -7.99 -5.45
CA PRO A 320 9.15 -9.41 -5.11
C PRO A 320 10.46 -10.17 -5.40
N PHE A 321 11.23 -9.74 -6.40
CA PHE A 321 12.53 -10.34 -6.73
C PHE A 321 13.58 -10.09 -5.63
N LEU A 322 13.68 -8.85 -5.13
CA LEU A 322 14.53 -8.52 -3.99
C LEU A 322 14.07 -9.23 -2.71
N LEU A 323 12.77 -9.40 -2.50
CA LEU A 323 12.24 -10.13 -1.35
C LEU A 323 12.57 -11.64 -1.41
N TRP A 324 12.52 -12.24 -2.60
CA TRP A 324 12.98 -13.62 -2.83
C TRP A 324 14.48 -13.77 -2.54
N ILE A 325 15.32 -12.83 -3.01
CA ILE A 325 16.76 -12.79 -2.69
C ILE A 325 16.98 -12.72 -1.17
N TYR A 326 16.24 -11.87 -0.46
CA TYR A 326 16.35 -11.75 1.00
C TYR A 326 16.02 -13.07 1.71
N VAL A 327 14.90 -13.71 1.35
CA VAL A 327 14.46 -14.98 1.94
C VAL A 327 15.41 -16.13 1.63
N TYR A 328 15.98 -16.19 0.42
CA TYR A 328 16.86 -17.29 0.02
C TYR A 328 18.30 -17.15 0.53
N PHE A 329 18.89 -15.95 0.44
CA PHE A 329 20.32 -15.73 0.72
C PHE A 329 20.61 -15.10 2.09
N ILE A 330 19.72 -14.25 2.62
CA ILE A 330 19.98 -13.49 3.86
C ILE A 330 19.33 -14.16 5.08
N ASN A 331 18.13 -14.74 4.93
CA ASN A 331 17.49 -15.48 6.01
C ASN A 331 16.86 -16.82 5.55
N PRO A 332 17.69 -17.82 5.20
CA PRO A 332 17.22 -19.13 4.77
C PRO A 332 16.45 -19.92 5.84
N GLN A 333 16.43 -19.48 7.10
CA GLN A 333 15.56 -20.09 8.13
C GLN A 333 14.08 -19.91 7.78
N SER A 334 13.74 -18.84 7.06
CA SER A 334 12.39 -18.56 6.52
C SER A 334 11.90 -19.66 5.55
N LEU A 335 12.82 -20.39 4.92
CA LEU A 335 12.49 -21.50 4.02
C LEU A 335 11.85 -22.70 4.74
N GLN A 336 11.93 -22.79 6.08
CA GLN A 336 11.13 -23.76 6.87
C GLN A 336 9.62 -23.59 6.66
N CYS A 337 9.18 -22.39 6.25
CA CYS A 337 7.78 -22.10 5.95
C CYS A 337 7.41 -22.34 4.47
N TRP A 338 8.34 -22.85 3.65
CA TRP A 338 8.18 -23.01 2.20
C TRP A 338 8.46 -24.46 1.75
N ALA A 339 7.41 -25.28 1.70
CA ALA A 339 7.47 -26.68 1.25
C ALA A 339 7.67 -26.87 -0.28
N GLY A 340 8.12 -25.83 -1.00
CA GLY A 340 8.16 -25.82 -2.47
C GLY A 340 6.79 -25.61 -3.12
N PHE A 341 6.77 -25.57 -4.46
CA PHE A 341 5.54 -25.39 -5.22
C PHE A 341 4.68 -26.65 -5.22
N THR A 342 3.41 -26.55 -4.82
CA THR A 342 2.46 -27.69 -4.83
C THR A 342 1.22 -27.41 -5.67
N ARG A 343 0.67 -28.48 -6.27
CA ARG A 343 -0.63 -28.44 -6.99
C ARG A 343 -1.82 -28.14 -6.08
N ASP A 344 -1.67 -28.27 -4.75
CA ASP A 344 -2.72 -27.92 -3.79
C ASP A 344 -2.88 -26.41 -3.59
N ALA A 345 -2.00 -25.60 -4.20
CA ALA A 345 -2.19 -24.15 -4.37
C ALA A 345 -3.37 -23.81 -5.29
N PHE A 346 -3.79 -24.72 -6.18
CA PHE A 346 -4.96 -24.57 -7.06
C PHE A 346 -6.26 -25.11 -6.43
N LYS A 347 -6.25 -25.47 -5.14
CA LYS A 347 -7.39 -26.07 -4.42
C LYS A 347 -7.72 -25.28 -3.16
N HIS A 348 -8.94 -25.50 -2.64
CA HIS A 348 -9.39 -25.01 -1.33
C HIS A 348 -9.26 -23.49 -1.11
N TRP A 349 -9.59 -22.69 -2.13
CA TRP A 349 -9.62 -21.23 -2.02
C TRP A 349 -10.78 -20.69 -1.16
N GLY A 350 -11.79 -21.51 -0.85
CA GLY A 350 -13.00 -21.10 -0.12
C GLY A 350 -12.76 -20.41 1.22
N PRO A 351 -11.98 -21.00 2.16
CA PRO A 351 -11.64 -20.36 3.43
C PRO A 351 -10.88 -19.04 3.26
N MET A 352 -9.97 -18.98 2.28
CA MET A 352 -9.20 -17.78 1.95
C MET A 352 -10.09 -16.66 1.41
N ALA A 353 -10.93 -16.94 0.42
CA ALA A 353 -11.86 -15.97 -0.16
C ALA A 353 -12.87 -15.43 0.88
N LYS A 354 -13.33 -16.28 1.81
CA LYS A 354 -14.21 -15.87 2.94
C LYS A 354 -13.57 -14.83 3.88
N LEU A 355 -12.24 -14.75 3.96
CA LEU A 355 -11.52 -13.74 4.73
C LEU A 355 -11.08 -12.55 3.85
N ALA A 356 -10.64 -12.85 2.62
CA ALA A 356 -10.08 -11.87 1.70
C ALA A 356 -11.11 -10.93 1.08
N VAL A 357 -12.33 -11.39 0.77
CA VAL A 357 -13.39 -10.52 0.24
C VAL A 357 -13.85 -9.48 1.27
N PRO A 358 -14.11 -9.83 2.55
CA PRO A 358 -14.29 -8.82 3.59
C PRO A 358 -13.05 -7.97 3.85
N GLY A 359 -11.83 -8.52 3.68
CA GLY A 359 -10.58 -7.76 3.76
C GLY A 359 -10.49 -6.63 2.74
N ILE A 360 -10.94 -6.86 1.49
CA ILE A 360 -11.15 -5.79 0.49
C ILE A 360 -12.15 -4.77 1.03
N ILE A 361 -13.34 -5.22 1.46
CA ILE A 361 -14.42 -4.31 1.91
C ILE A 361 -13.97 -3.44 3.10
N MET A 362 -13.19 -3.98 4.05
CA MET A 362 -12.66 -3.23 5.18
C MET A 362 -11.78 -2.05 4.76
N VAL A 363 -10.98 -2.22 3.70
CA VAL A 363 -9.99 -1.24 3.22
C VAL A 363 -10.60 -0.29 2.17
N GLU A 364 -11.26 -0.83 1.14
CA GLU A 364 -11.83 -0.03 0.04
C GLU A 364 -12.90 0.95 0.52
N THR A 365 -13.73 0.55 1.50
CA THR A 365 -14.76 1.42 2.07
C THR A 365 -14.18 2.73 2.61
N GLU A 366 -13.02 2.65 3.25
CA GLU A 366 -12.35 3.78 3.90
C GLU A 366 -11.73 4.72 2.85
N TRP A 367 -10.94 4.19 1.92
CA TRP A 367 -10.34 4.97 0.83
C TRP A 367 -11.39 5.63 -0.07
N LEU A 368 -12.39 4.87 -0.53
CA LEU A 368 -13.49 5.41 -1.35
C LEU A 368 -14.28 6.50 -0.62
N ALA A 369 -14.49 6.38 0.69
CA ALA A 369 -15.13 7.44 1.46
C ALA A 369 -14.30 8.73 1.46
N PHE A 370 -12.98 8.64 1.64
CA PHE A 370 -12.11 9.82 1.58
C PHE A 370 -12.01 10.44 0.18
N ASP A 371 -12.01 9.63 -0.88
CA ASP A 371 -12.02 10.13 -2.26
C ASP A 371 -13.36 10.82 -2.59
N ILE A 372 -14.51 10.22 -2.24
CA ILE A 372 -15.84 10.84 -2.41
C ILE A 372 -15.92 12.19 -1.68
N LEU A 373 -15.42 12.25 -0.45
CA LEU A 373 -15.41 13.49 0.34
C LEU A 373 -14.42 14.51 -0.23
N THR A 374 -13.27 14.07 -0.74
CA THR A 374 -12.27 14.95 -1.37
C THR A 374 -12.80 15.54 -2.68
N PHE A 375 -13.39 14.73 -3.56
CA PHE A 375 -14.13 15.20 -4.73
C PHE A 375 -15.22 16.20 -4.36
N SER A 376 -15.93 15.97 -3.25
CA SER A 376 -16.97 16.88 -2.79
C SER A 376 -16.44 18.27 -2.45
N THR A 377 -15.18 18.42 -2.00
CA THR A 377 -14.61 19.75 -1.73
C THR A 377 -14.39 20.61 -2.97
N SER A 378 -14.35 20.03 -4.17
CA SER A 378 -14.27 20.78 -5.44
C SER A 378 -15.47 21.73 -5.67
N TYR A 379 -16.63 21.40 -5.09
CA TYR A 379 -17.83 22.23 -5.16
C TYR A 379 -17.84 23.41 -4.16
N LEU A 380 -16.80 23.58 -3.33
CA LEU A 380 -16.68 24.70 -2.39
C LEU A 380 -15.89 25.87 -3.00
N SER A 381 -14.60 25.69 -3.22
CA SER A 381 -13.73 26.56 -4.03
C SER A 381 -12.40 25.88 -4.33
N THR A 382 -11.61 26.44 -5.24
CA THR A 382 -10.24 26.01 -5.53
C THR A 382 -9.35 25.99 -4.28
N ALA A 383 -9.45 27.00 -3.41
CA ALA A 383 -8.69 27.06 -2.15
C ALA A 383 -9.11 25.95 -1.16
N HIS A 384 -10.39 25.59 -1.10
CA HIS A 384 -10.86 24.48 -0.26
C HIS A 384 -10.40 23.11 -0.80
N LEU A 385 -10.38 22.93 -2.12
CA LEU A 385 -9.85 21.71 -2.75
C LEU A 385 -8.33 21.57 -2.54
N ALA A 386 -7.57 22.66 -2.72
CA ALA A 386 -6.14 22.70 -2.42
C ALA A 386 -5.87 22.41 -0.93
N ALA A 387 -6.64 23.00 -0.02
CA ALA A 387 -6.56 22.72 1.41
C ALA A 387 -6.86 21.25 1.73
N GLN A 388 -7.90 20.66 1.12
CA GLN A 388 -8.25 19.25 1.33
C GLN A 388 -7.15 18.30 0.85
N SER A 389 -6.50 18.59 -0.29
CA SER A 389 -5.36 17.81 -0.78
C SER A 389 -4.18 17.80 0.22
N ILE A 390 -3.88 18.94 0.84
CA ILE A 390 -2.86 19.05 1.90
C ILE A 390 -3.29 18.28 3.17
N VAL A 391 -4.55 18.43 3.59
CA VAL A 391 -5.09 17.73 4.77
C VAL A 391 -5.09 16.20 4.55
N MET A 392 -5.47 15.72 3.37
CA MET A 392 -5.39 14.29 2.98
C MET A 392 -3.95 13.79 2.96
N SER A 393 -3.01 14.56 2.38
CA SER A 393 -1.59 14.20 2.35
C SER A 393 -1.01 14.03 3.77
N LEU A 394 -1.39 14.91 4.70
CA LEU A 394 -1.03 14.81 6.12
C LEU A 394 -1.75 13.64 6.80
N ALA A 395 -3.02 13.39 6.50
CA ALA A 395 -3.80 12.30 7.07
C ALA A 395 -3.20 10.93 6.70
N VAL A 396 -2.88 10.71 5.42
CA VAL A 396 -2.26 9.48 4.91
C VAL A 396 -0.84 9.31 5.48
N ALA A 397 -0.04 10.38 5.54
CA ALA A 397 1.31 10.31 6.10
C ALA A 397 1.31 9.86 7.59
N ILE A 398 0.29 10.25 8.36
CA ILE A 398 0.14 9.88 9.77
C ILE A 398 -0.51 8.50 9.92
N TYR A 399 -1.57 8.17 9.17
CA TYR A 399 -2.28 6.88 9.22
C TYR A 399 -1.36 5.66 9.04
N HIS A 400 -0.28 5.80 8.26
CA HIS A 400 0.75 4.77 8.14
C HIS A 400 1.35 4.32 9.48
N VAL A 401 1.32 5.16 10.53
CA VAL A 401 1.76 4.80 11.90
C VAL A 401 0.82 3.79 12.55
N PRO A 402 -0.45 4.09 12.88
CA PRO A 402 -1.38 3.11 13.44
C PRO A 402 -1.63 1.92 12.50
N PHE A 403 -1.62 2.09 11.18
CA PHE A 403 -1.75 0.98 10.23
C PHE A 403 -0.59 -0.03 10.34
N SER A 404 0.65 0.46 10.40
CA SER A 404 1.84 -0.38 10.60
C SER A 404 1.78 -1.17 11.91
N VAL A 405 1.38 -0.50 13.00
CA VAL A 405 1.20 -1.14 14.31
C VAL A 405 0.05 -2.16 14.25
N GLY A 406 -1.01 -1.88 13.48
CA GLY A 406 -2.14 -2.78 13.27
C GLY A 406 -1.80 -4.05 12.49
N VAL A 407 -0.88 -3.98 11.51
CA VAL A 407 -0.33 -5.17 10.84
C VAL A 407 0.48 -6.02 11.81
N ALA A 408 1.32 -5.40 12.66
CA ALA A 408 2.06 -6.10 13.70
C ALA A 408 1.15 -6.72 14.77
N VAL A 409 0.09 -6.02 15.21
CA VAL A 409 -0.92 -6.53 16.15
C VAL A 409 -1.71 -7.71 15.57
N SER A 410 -2.25 -7.57 14.35
CA SER A 410 -3.05 -8.63 13.72
C SER A 410 -2.22 -9.90 13.51
N THR A 411 -0.99 -9.76 13.03
CA THR A 411 -0.01 -10.85 12.90
C THR A 411 0.30 -11.51 14.25
N ARG A 412 0.65 -10.72 15.27
CA ARG A 412 1.03 -11.24 16.59
C ARG A 412 -0.16 -11.94 17.28
N LEU A 413 -1.35 -11.37 17.18
CA LEU A 413 -2.58 -11.96 17.69
C LEU A 413 -2.93 -13.26 16.94
N GLY A 414 -2.79 -13.28 15.61
CA GLY A 414 -2.96 -14.49 14.79
C GLY A 414 -2.03 -15.63 15.23
N ASN A 415 -0.76 -15.32 15.50
CA ASN A 415 0.21 -16.29 16.06
C ASN A 415 -0.24 -16.84 17.43
N LEU A 416 -0.78 -15.99 18.32
CA LEU A 416 -1.27 -16.41 19.65
C LEU A 416 -2.56 -17.24 19.58
N ILE A 417 -3.46 -16.95 18.64
CA ILE A 417 -4.68 -17.74 18.37
C ILE A 417 -4.32 -19.08 17.71
N GLY A 418 -3.36 -19.10 16.78
CA GLY A 418 -2.81 -20.33 16.19
C GLY A 418 -2.22 -21.29 17.21
N ALA A 419 -1.48 -20.73 18.18
CA ALA A 419 -0.95 -21.47 19.33
C ALA A 419 -2.02 -21.85 20.39
N GLY A 420 -3.28 -21.44 20.23
CA GLY A 420 -4.38 -21.68 21.17
C GLY A 420 -4.26 -20.93 22.51
N SER A 421 -3.28 -20.04 22.68
CA SER A 421 -2.99 -19.38 23.96
C SER A 421 -3.89 -18.17 24.21
N LEU A 422 -5.17 -18.44 24.51
CA LEU A 422 -6.20 -17.44 24.77
C LEU A 422 -5.85 -16.48 25.91
N THR A 423 -5.14 -16.94 26.94
CA THR A 423 -4.72 -16.10 28.06
C THR A 423 -3.67 -15.10 27.62
N ALA A 424 -2.67 -15.52 26.83
CA ALA A 424 -1.67 -14.61 26.27
C ALA A 424 -2.32 -13.63 25.28
N ALA A 425 -3.19 -14.10 24.38
CA ALA A 425 -3.94 -13.27 23.43
C ALA A 425 -4.75 -12.14 24.12
N ARG A 426 -5.37 -12.44 25.27
CA ARG A 426 -6.11 -11.45 26.07
C ARG A 426 -5.20 -10.44 26.78
N THR A 427 -4.05 -10.86 27.33
CA THR A 427 -3.06 -9.94 27.91
C THR A 427 -2.46 -9.03 26.84
N ALA A 428 -2.07 -9.60 25.70
CA ALA A 428 -1.56 -8.91 24.54
C ALA A 428 -2.53 -7.82 24.04
N THR A 429 -3.80 -8.17 23.86
CA THR A 429 -4.84 -7.21 23.42
C THR A 429 -5.02 -6.04 24.39
N ARG A 430 -4.91 -6.26 25.71
CA ARG A 430 -4.93 -5.18 26.71
C ARG A 430 -3.75 -4.21 26.54
N THR A 431 -2.56 -4.74 26.27
CA THR A 431 -1.39 -3.91 25.93
C THR A 431 -1.65 -3.10 24.67
N TYR A 432 -2.22 -3.71 23.62
CA TYR A 432 -2.43 -3.06 22.33
C TYR A 432 -3.44 -1.91 22.40
N VAL A 433 -4.51 -2.05 23.20
CA VAL A 433 -5.43 -0.93 23.50
C VAL A 433 -4.67 0.25 24.09
N LEU A 434 -3.79 0.02 25.07
CA LEU A 434 -2.97 1.08 25.65
C LEU A 434 -1.97 1.66 24.64
N THR A 435 -1.33 0.83 23.81
CA THR A 435 -0.39 1.29 22.77
C THR A 435 -1.07 2.21 21.76
N PHE A 436 -2.26 1.85 21.27
CA PHE A 436 -2.98 2.69 20.29
C PHE A 436 -3.57 3.97 20.90
N LEU A 437 -4.03 3.93 22.15
CA LEU A 437 -4.41 5.16 22.86
C LEU A 437 -3.22 6.12 23.03
N ILE A 438 -2.00 5.61 23.19
CA ILE A 438 -0.77 6.41 23.20
C ILE A 438 -0.45 6.95 21.80
N ILE A 439 -0.54 6.13 20.75
CA ILE A 439 -0.32 6.55 19.35
C ILE A 439 -1.28 7.69 18.98
N GLY A 440 -2.59 7.47 19.10
CA GLY A 440 -3.59 8.49 18.79
C GLY A 440 -3.44 9.77 19.63
N ALA A 441 -2.98 9.67 20.88
CA ALA A 441 -2.70 10.84 21.71
C ALA A 441 -1.44 11.61 21.25
N VAL A 442 -0.41 10.91 20.76
CA VAL A 442 0.79 11.52 20.14
C VAL A 442 0.42 12.19 18.82
N ASP A 443 -0.35 11.53 17.96
CA ASP A 443 -0.80 12.06 16.67
C ASP A 443 -1.69 13.29 16.86
N PHE A 444 -2.62 13.23 17.82
CA PHE A 444 -3.46 14.37 18.23
C PHE A 444 -2.61 15.57 18.69
N ALA A 445 -1.65 15.32 19.58
CA ALA A 445 -0.78 16.36 20.13
C ALA A 445 0.12 16.99 19.06
N PHE A 446 0.71 16.15 18.20
CA PHE A 446 1.56 16.57 17.09
C PHE A 446 0.80 17.46 16.10
N LEU A 447 -0.35 17.01 15.58
CA LEU A 447 -1.16 17.79 14.65
C LEU A 447 -1.66 19.10 15.27
N THR A 448 -2.12 19.06 16.53
CA THR A 448 -2.64 20.25 17.22
C THR A 448 -1.56 21.30 17.48
N ALA A 449 -0.34 20.88 17.83
CA ALA A 449 0.79 21.77 18.05
C ALA A 449 1.37 22.31 16.73
N ALA A 450 1.53 21.44 15.73
CA ALA A 450 2.16 21.79 14.46
C ALA A 450 1.22 22.51 13.46
N ARG A 451 -0.06 22.74 13.81
CA ARG A 451 -1.10 23.31 12.94
C ARG A 451 -0.75 24.64 12.24
N ASN A 452 0.10 25.45 12.86
CA ASN A 452 0.55 26.76 12.35
C ASN A 452 1.85 26.68 11.52
N VAL A 453 2.43 25.48 11.39
CA VAL A 453 3.73 25.20 10.76
C VAL A 453 3.57 24.27 9.58
N LEU A 454 2.87 23.13 9.75
CA LEU A 454 2.67 22.14 8.69
C LEU A 454 2.14 22.73 7.37
N PRO A 455 1.11 23.61 7.33
CA PRO A 455 0.57 24.09 6.05
C PRO A 455 1.59 24.88 5.22
N LYS A 456 2.53 25.57 5.88
CA LYS A 456 3.59 26.38 5.26
C LYS A 456 4.68 25.55 4.59
N ALA A 457 4.70 24.23 4.84
CA ALA A 457 5.58 23.30 4.13
C ALA A 457 5.01 22.85 2.77
N PHE A 458 3.70 23.04 2.54
CA PHE A 458 3.01 22.62 1.32
C PHE A 458 2.65 23.77 0.38
N THR A 459 2.38 24.97 0.92
CA THR A 459 2.01 26.14 0.10
C THR A 459 2.44 27.46 0.74
N THR A 460 2.57 28.49 -0.09
CA THR A 460 2.76 29.90 0.29
C THR A 460 1.46 30.71 0.29
N ASP A 461 0.34 30.14 -0.15
CA ASP A 461 -0.96 30.79 -0.23
C ASP A 461 -1.57 31.04 1.16
N PRO A 462 -1.82 32.30 1.58
CA PRO A 462 -2.34 32.62 2.91
C PRO A 462 -3.79 32.18 3.13
N GLU A 463 -4.63 32.06 2.09
CA GLU A 463 -6.01 31.55 2.22
C GLU A 463 -5.96 30.05 2.53
N VAL A 464 -5.23 29.29 1.71
CA VAL A 464 -5.07 27.84 1.89
C VAL A 464 -4.41 27.51 3.24
N ILE A 465 -3.34 28.22 3.62
CA ILE A 465 -2.71 28.09 4.95
C ILE A 465 -3.74 28.29 6.07
N THR A 466 -4.61 29.31 5.96
CA THR A 466 -5.61 29.61 6.97
C THR A 466 -6.70 28.52 7.06
N ILE A 467 -7.16 28.01 5.93
CA ILE A 467 -8.13 26.90 5.88
C ILE A 467 -7.52 25.66 6.55
N VAL A 468 -6.32 25.23 6.14
CA VAL A 468 -5.67 24.04 6.70
C VAL A 468 -5.37 24.21 8.19
N SER A 469 -4.82 25.35 8.63
CA SER A 469 -4.59 25.64 10.06
C SER A 469 -5.86 25.59 10.92
N THR A 470 -7.03 25.86 10.33
CA THR A 470 -8.33 25.79 11.01
C THR A 470 -8.86 24.35 11.10
N VAL A 471 -8.59 23.52 10.09
CA VAL A 471 -9.05 22.12 10.01
C VAL A 471 -8.16 21.16 10.82
N LEU A 472 -6.85 21.43 10.92
CA LEU A 472 -5.89 20.50 11.55
C LEU A 472 -6.21 20.08 13.01
N PRO A 473 -6.76 20.92 13.91
CA PRO A 473 -7.21 20.47 15.23
C PRO A 473 -8.37 19.47 15.19
N LEU A 474 -9.17 19.44 14.12
CA LEU A 474 -10.22 18.45 13.93
C LEU A 474 -9.69 17.20 13.21
N LEU A 475 -8.72 17.34 12.30
CA LEU A 475 -7.96 16.20 11.78
C LEU A 475 -7.28 15.45 12.94
N ALA A 476 -6.76 16.16 13.94
CA ALA A 476 -6.18 15.59 15.15
C ALA A 476 -7.20 14.71 15.92
N VAL A 477 -8.44 15.18 16.10
CA VAL A 477 -9.52 14.37 16.72
C VAL A 477 -9.87 13.17 15.86
N PHE A 478 -9.98 13.35 14.53
CA PHE A 478 -10.21 12.25 13.61
C PHE A 478 -9.12 11.18 13.74
N GLN A 479 -7.83 11.52 13.63
CA GLN A 479 -6.70 10.58 13.73
C GLN A 479 -6.66 9.82 15.07
N PHE A 480 -7.06 10.47 16.18
CA PHE A 480 -7.24 9.76 17.45
C PHE A 480 -8.29 8.65 17.33
N CYS A 481 -9.49 8.97 16.85
CA CYS A 481 -10.56 7.98 16.65
C CYS A 481 -10.17 6.91 15.61
N ASP A 482 -9.45 7.31 14.57
CA ASP A 482 -9.04 6.44 13.47
C ASP A 482 -7.97 5.43 13.90
N SER A 483 -7.01 5.84 14.75
CA SER A 483 -6.07 4.92 15.39
C SER A 483 -6.79 3.79 16.15
N THR A 484 -7.88 4.12 16.87
CA THR A 484 -8.67 3.10 17.59
C THR A 484 -9.47 2.20 16.65
N THR A 485 -9.87 2.72 15.48
CA THR A 485 -10.50 1.95 14.40
C THR A 485 -9.49 1.00 13.75
N ALA A 486 -8.27 1.46 13.46
CA ALA A 486 -7.18 0.63 12.95
C ALA A 486 -6.82 -0.53 13.90
N LEU A 487 -6.85 -0.30 15.23
CA LEU A 487 -6.72 -1.36 16.22
C LEU A 487 -7.87 -2.37 16.16
N ALA A 488 -9.11 -1.90 16.13
CA ALA A 488 -10.28 -2.79 16.17
C ALA A 488 -10.33 -3.69 14.91
N ASN A 489 -10.13 -3.10 13.73
CA ASN A 489 -9.90 -3.79 12.47
C ASN A 489 -8.74 -4.81 12.58
N ALA A 490 -7.63 -4.47 13.23
CA ALA A 490 -6.47 -5.36 13.42
C ALA A 490 -6.77 -6.55 14.36
N ILE A 491 -7.52 -6.34 15.44
CA ILE A 491 -7.93 -7.43 16.34
C ILE A 491 -8.86 -8.39 15.58
N LEU A 492 -9.84 -7.86 14.83
CA LEU A 492 -10.71 -8.69 13.99
C LEU A 492 -9.92 -9.48 12.94
N ARG A 493 -8.89 -8.91 12.30
CA ARG A 493 -7.97 -9.66 11.42
C ARG A 493 -7.23 -10.79 12.16
N GLY A 494 -6.67 -10.53 13.35
CA GLY A 494 -5.96 -11.54 14.13
C GLY A 494 -6.85 -12.70 14.61
N LEU A 495 -8.13 -12.43 14.89
CA LEU A 495 -9.15 -13.45 15.19
C LEU A 495 -9.68 -14.16 13.93
N GLY A 496 -9.51 -13.56 12.75
CA GLY A 496 -10.10 -14.04 11.49
C GLY A 496 -11.60 -13.77 11.39
N LEU A 497 -12.01 -12.55 11.74
CA LEU A 497 -13.38 -12.06 11.81
C LEU A 497 -13.62 -10.88 10.86
N GLN A 498 -12.84 -10.75 9.79
CA GLN A 498 -12.95 -9.67 8.79
C GLN A 498 -14.36 -9.47 8.25
N ALA A 499 -15.18 -10.52 8.18
CA ALA A 499 -16.59 -10.43 7.80
C ALA A 499 -17.37 -9.42 8.66
N ILE A 500 -17.10 -9.34 9.97
CA ILE A 500 -17.78 -8.41 10.87
C ILE A 500 -17.34 -6.97 10.59
N GLY A 501 -16.03 -6.73 10.51
CA GLY A 501 -15.48 -5.40 10.28
C GLY A 501 -15.79 -4.86 8.88
N GLY A 502 -15.75 -5.71 7.85
CA GLY A 502 -16.13 -5.32 6.49
C GLY A 502 -17.56 -4.80 6.41
N TRP A 503 -18.54 -5.52 7.00
CA TRP A 503 -19.92 -5.05 7.03
C TRP A 503 -20.13 -3.87 7.99
N ALA A 504 -19.38 -3.79 9.10
CA ALA A 504 -19.45 -2.65 10.03
C ALA A 504 -18.92 -1.36 9.38
N ASN A 505 -17.72 -1.39 8.77
CA ASN A 505 -17.14 -0.28 8.04
C ASN A 505 -18.08 0.15 6.91
N LEU A 506 -18.53 -0.79 6.06
CA LEU A 506 -19.42 -0.49 4.92
C LEU A 506 -20.70 0.21 5.37
N PHE A 507 -21.33 -0.25 6.45
CA PHE A 507 -22.50 0.40 7.01
C PHE A 507 -22.17 1.79 7.57
N VAL A 508 -21.17 1.91 8.44
CA VAL A 508 -20.90 3.18 9.14
C VAL A 508 -20.38 4.26 8.19
N TYR A 509 -19.45 3.96 7.28
CA TYR A 509 -18.94 4.97 6.34
C TYR A 509 -20.05 5.48 5.41
N TYR A 510 -20.83 4.61 4.78
CA TYR A 510 -21.81 5.03 3.77
C TYR A 510 -23.19 5.43 4.30
N VAL A 511 -23.62 4.93 5.47
CA VAL A 511 -24.92 5.29 6.09
C VAL A 511 -24.78 6.41 7.12
N ILE A 512 -23.62 6.56 7.78
CA ILE A 512 -23.41 7.54 8.84
C ILE A 512 -22.37 8.60 8.43
N ALA A 513 -21.12 8.21 8.20
CA ALA A 513 -19.99 9.14 8.10
C ALA A 513 -20.07 10.08 6.89
N VAL A 514 -20.20 9.53 5.67
CA VAL A 514 -20.28 10.30 4.43
C VAL A 514 -21.56 11.16 4.37
N PRO A 515 -22.78 10.66 4.66
CA PRO A 515 -23.98 11.50 4.71
C PRO A 515 -23.88 12.64 5.75
N LEU A 516 -23.29 12.38 6.92
CA LEU A 516 -23.09 13.40 7.95
C LEU A 516 -22.03 14.44 7.54
N ALA A 517 -20.90 13.99 6.99
CA ALA A 517 -19.84 14.85 6.47
C ALA A 517 -20.36 15.82 5.39
N LEU A 518 -21.12 15.31 4.42
CA LEU A 518 -21.74 16.12 3.35
C LEU A 518 -22.81 17.08 3.91
N PHE A 519 -23.65 16.62 4.84
CA PHE A 519 -24.66 17.45 5.50
C PHE A 519 -24.04 18.63 6.28
N LEU A 520 -22.98 18.36 7.05
CA LEU A 520 -22.28 19.39 7.82
C LEU A 520 -21.48 20.33 6.91
N CYS A 521 -20.81 19.79 5.89
CA CYS A 521 -20.06 20.56 4.89
C CYS A 521 -20.96 21.59 4.19
N PHE A 522 -22.02 21.13 3.52
CA PHE A 522 -22.85 21.99 2.65
C PHE A 522 -24.06 22.62 3.34
N LYS A 523 -24.86 21.84 4.11
CA LYS A 523 -26.13 22.33 4.67
C LYS A 523 -25.96 23.12 5.97
N LYS A 524 -24.79 23.05 6.61
CA LYS A 524 -24.41 23.87 7.77
C LYS A 524 -23.28 24.87 7.48
N ASP A 525 -22.82 24.97 6.23
CA ASP A 525 -21.68 25.78 5.77
C ASP A 525 -20.39 25.60 6.61
N LEU A 526 -20.20 24.43 7.22
CA LEU A 526 -18.99 24.12 7.99
C LEU A 526 -17.83 23.68 7.09
N LYS A 527 -18.03 23.53 5.78
CA LYS A 527 -16.99 23.28 4.77
C LYS A 527 -16.14 22.06 5.17
N LEU A 528 -14.82 22.14 5.05
CA LEU A 528 -13.89 21.07 5.47
C LEU A 528 -14.04 20.71 6.97
N VAL A 529 -14.39 21.65 7.84
CA VAL A 529 -14.63 21.35 9.27
C VAL A 529 -15.87 20.45 9.43
N GLY A 530 -16.91 20.66 8.62
CA GLY A 530 -18.06 19.77 8.58
C GLY A 530 -17.74 18.38 8.04
N LEU A 531 -16.92 18.32 7.00
CA LEU A 531 -16.44 17.08 6.37
C LEU A 531 -15.71 16.20 7.39
N TRP A 532 -14.63 16.72 7.99
CA TRP A 532 -13.80 15.95 8.93
C TRP A 532 -14.52 15.62 10.26
N ALA A 533 -15.53 16.41 10.65
CA ALA A 533 -16.40 16.06 11.77
C ALA A 533 -17.25 14.81 11.48
N GLY A 534 -17.76 14.66 10.26
CA GLY A 534 -18.46 13.45 9.83
C GLY A 534 -17.57 12.20 9.85
N CYS A 535 -16.32 12.33 9.38
CA CYS A 535 -15.32 11.26 9.48
C CYS A 535 -15.03 10.87 10.94
N ALA A 536 -14.78 11.84 11.82
CA ALA A 536 -14.47 11.56 13.23
C ALA A 536 -15.62 10.86 13.96
N VAL A 537 -16.88 11.22 13.67
CA VAL A 537 -18.06 10.49 14.18
C VAL A 537 -18.14 9.08 13.57
N GLY A 538 -17.80 8.93 12.29
CA GLY A 538 -17.69 7.64 11.58
C GLY A 538 -16.76 6.65 12.28
N SER A 539 -15.45 6.96 12.34
CA SER A 539 -14.45 6.08 12.99
C SER A 539 -14.81 5.82 14.47
N SER A 540 -15.35 6.82 15.18
CA SER A 540 -15.85 6.62 16.56
C SER A 540 -16.98 5.58 16.64
N CYS A 541 -17.91 5.58 15.69
CA CYS A 541 -18.99 4.59 15.63
C CYS A 541 -18.48 3.19 15.24
N ILE A 542 -17.45 3.09 14.38
CA ILE A 542 -16.80 1.81 14.04
C ILE A 542 -16.11 1.23 15.28
N THR A 543 -15.20 1.99 15.92
CA THR A 543 -14.52 1.58 17.15
C THR A 543 -15.51 1.10 18.21
N MET A 544 -16.64 1.81 18.38
CA MET A 544 -17.67 1.43 19.35
C MET A 544 -18.40 0.14 18.94
N ALA A 545 -18.81 -0.01 17.69
CA ALA A 545 -19.53 -1.20 17.22
C ALA A 545 -18.66 -2.46 17.27
N GLU A 546 -17.44 -2.39 16.76
CA GLU A 546 -16.47 -3.49 16.80
C GLU A 546 -16.03 -3.79 18.23
N GLY A 547 -15.78 -2.76 19.05
CA GLY A 547 -15.42 -2.90 20.46
C GLY A 547 -16.49 -3.62 21.29
N VAL A 548 -17.77 -3.26 21.10
CA VAL A 548 -18.91 -3.93 21.74
C VAL A 548 -19.02 -5.38 21.26
N TYR A 549 -18.86 -5.65 19.97
CA TYR A 549 -18.87 -7.02 19.44
C TYR A 549 -17.73 -7.88 20.04
N MET A 550 -16.51 -7.35 20.07
CA MET A 550 -15.33 -8.05 20.62
C MET A 550 -15.40 -8.29 22.13
N TYR A 551 -16.15 -7.46 22.88
CA TYR A 551 -16.41 -7.65 24.30
C TYR A 551 -17.30 -8.86 24.59
N PHE A 552 -18.33 -9.10 23.75
CA PHE A 552 -19.27 -10.22 23.90
C PHE A 552 -18.86 -11.49 23.15
N TYR A 553 -17.91 -11.42 22.22
CA TYR A 553 -17.44 -12.56 21.44
C TYR A 553 -16.73 -13.61 22.31
N ASP A 554 -17.02 -14.91 22.12
CA ASP A 554 -16.23 -15.97 22.76
C ASP A 554 -14.97 -16.29 21.94
N TRP A 555 -13.82 -15.91 22.49
CA TRP A 555 -12.51 -16.09 21.89
C TRP A 555 -12.16 -17.56 21.62
N LYS A 556 -12.79 -18.54 22.30
CA LYS A 556 -12.65 -19.97 21.97
C LYS A 556 -13.03 -20.27 20.52
N ARG A 557 -14.09 -19.63 20.02
CA ARG A 557 -14.56 -19.79 18.63
C ARG A 557 -13.56 -19.27 17.60
N ALA A 558 -12.67 -18.34 17.96
CA ALA A 558 -11.58 -17.93 17.07
C ALA A 558 -10.48 -19.02 16.98
N VAL A 559 -10.22 -19.78 18.05
CA VAL A 559 -9.27 -20.91 18.03
C VAL A 559 -9.88 -22.11 17.30
N GLU A 560 -11.17 -22.38 17.51
CA GLU A 560 -11.93 -23.41 16.79
C GLU A 560 -12.00 -23.09 15.29
N GLY A 561 -12.44 -21.88 14.92
CA GLY A 561 -12.52 -21.44 13.53
C GLY A 561 -11.15 -21.22 12.86
N ALA A 562 -10.07 -21.02 13.62
CA ALA A 562 -8.71 -21.03 13.09
C ALA A 562 -8.25 -22.45 12.72
N ARG A 563 -8.60 -23.45 13.55
CA ARG A 563 -8.36 -24.86 13.23
C ARG A 563 -9.10 -25.31 11.97
N GLU A 564 -10.38 -24.95 11.85
CA GLU A 564 -11.24 -25.28 10.68
C GLU A 564 -10.77 -24.68 9.34
N ARG A 565 -9.77 -23.79 9.32
CA ARG A 565 -9.21 -23.18 8.10
C ARG A 565 -8.00 -23.93 7.54
N ASP A 566 -7.32 -24.67 8.40
CA ASP A 566 -6.08 -25.39 8.13
C ASP A 566 -6.30 -26.89 7.88
N ASP A 567 -7.38 -27.46 8.45
CA ASP A 567 -7.78 -28.88 8.39
C ASP A 567 -8.52 -29.21 7.06
#